data_AF-A0A4Y3NLZ9-F1
#
_entry.id   AF-A0A4Y3NLZ9-F1
#
_cell.length_a   1.000
_cell.length_b   1.000
_cell.length_c   1.000
_cell.angle_alpha   90.00
_cell.angle_beta   90.00
_cell.angle_gamma   90.00
#
_symmetry.space_group_name_H-M   'P 1'
#
loop_
_entity.id
_entity.type
_entity.pdbx_description
1 polymer ?
#
loop_
_entity_poly.entity_id
_entity_poly.type
_entity_poly.pdbx_seq_one_letter_code
_entity_poly.pdbx_strand_id
1 'polypeptide(L)'
;MHRPADDGSRDAAATRFTERGITPDEVRAVLADCGDALYSAAAQGKPGWAEPFGGPLAVALLAAEVSLFAAHLNSRASGVRSAAVAQLLDEYSAVTVASELGVARQKVYEIARAGLRPPYIEQVPWRAS
;
A
#
# COMPACT_ATOMS: atom_id res chain seq x y z
N MET A 1 -7.37 -2.45 4.07
CA MET A 1 -7.94 -3.40 5.05
C MET A 1 -6.77 -4.19 5.63
N HIS A 2 -6.29 -3.86 6.83
CA HIS A 2 -5.21 -4.61 7.47
C HIS A 2 -5.67 -6.05 7.77
N ARG A 3 -4.79 -7.05 7.58
CA ARG A 3 -5.02 -8.44 8.00
C ARG A 3 -4.25 -8.71 9.31
N PRO A 4 -4.93 -8.74 10.47
CA PRO A 4 -4.34 -9.17 11.73
C PRO A 4 -3.64 -10.53 11.60
N ALA A 5 -2.66 -10.78 12.46
CA ALA A 5 -1.96 -12.08 12.45
C ALA A 5 -2.85 -13.22 12.97
N ASP A 6 -3.74 -12.92 13.91
CA ASP A 6 -4.36 -13.93 14.77
C ASP A 6 -5.86 -14.19 14.50
N ASP A 7 -6.41 -13.63 13.41
CA ASP A 7 -7.84 -13.78 13.07
C ASP A 7 -8.10 -14.80 11.93
N GLY A 8 -7.06 -15.51 11.47
CA GLY A 8 -7.14 -16.49 10.39
C GLY A 8 -7.30 -15.88 8.98
N SER A 9 -7.38 -14.54 8.86
CA SER A 9 -7.57 -13.87 7.56
C SER A 9 -6.38 -14.04 6.61
N ARG A 10 -5.17 -14.24 7.16
CA ARG A 10 -3.95 -14.52 6.39
C ARG A 10 -3.97 -15.92 5.80
N ASP A 11 -4.36 -16.93 6.58
CA ASP A 11 -4.48 -18.31 6.11
C ASP A 11 -5.57 -18.44 5.06
N ALA A 12 -6.73 -17.81 5.29
CA ALA A 12 -7.81 -17.76 4.31
C ALA A 12 -7.41 -17.02 3.01
N ALA A 13 -6.48 -16.06 3.08
CA ALA A 13 -5.89 -15.47 1.89
C ALA A 13 -4.96 -16.48 1.20
N ALA A 14 -4.00 -17.07 1.92
CA ALA A 14 -3.05 -18.04 1.38
C ALA A 14 -3.73 -19.23 0.69
N THR A 15 -4.82 -19.75 1.25
CA THR A 15 -5.63 -20.80 0.63
C THR A 15 -6.17 -20.37 -0.73
N ARG A 16 -6.75 -19.15 -0.84
CA ARG A 16 -7.29 -18.63 -2.11
C ARG A 16 -6.23 -18.48 -3.19
N PHE A 17 -5.00 -18.10 -2.82
CA PHE A 17 -3.88 -18.04 -3.77
C PHE A 17 -3.45 -19.45 -4.21
N THR A 18 -3.28 -20.36 -3.25
CA THR A 18 -2.81 -21.73 -3.50
C THR A 18 -3.80 -22.53 -4.36
N GLU A 19 -5.11 -22.41 -4.12
CA GLU A 19 -6.17 -23.04 -4.93
C GLU A 19 -6.17 -22.59 -6.39
N ARG A 20 -5.49 -21.48 -6.71
CA ARG A 20 -5.35 -20.93 -8.06
C ARG A 20 -3.96 -21.15 -8.65
N GLY A 21 -3.11 -21.92 -7.97
CA GLY A 21 -1.74 -22.17 -8.39
C GLY A 21 -0.83 -20.95 -8.26
N ILE A 22 -1.27 -19.89 -7.58
CA ILE A 22 -0.46 -18.68 -7.39
C ILE A 22 0.55 -18.94 -6.27
N THR A 23 1.82 -18.84 -6.64
CA THR A 23 2.96 -19.06 -5.76
C THR A 23 3.31 -17.80 -4.97
N PRO A 24 3.98 -17.93 -3.82
CA PRO A 24 4.52 -16.79 -3.09
C PRO A 24 5.47 -15.91 -3.93
N ASP A 25 6.20 -16.51 -4.88
CA ASP A 25 7.12 -15.79 -5.74
C ASP A 25 6.40 -14.94 -6.79
N GLU A 26 5.27 -15.39 -7.32
CA GLU A 26 4.42 -14.57 -8.19
C GLU A 26 3.81 -13.39 -7.44
N VAL A 27 3.34 -13.60 -6.20
CA VAL A 27 2.87 -12.50 -5.34
C VAL A 27 4.00 -11.51 -5.08
N ARG A 28 5.21 -12.01 -4.76
CA ARG A 28 6.39 -11.17 -4.55
C ARG A 28 6.74 -10.35 -5.80
N ALA A 29 6.72 -10.96 -6.98
CA ALA A 29 7.01 -10.29 -8.24
C ALA A 29 6.03 -9.15 -8.52
N VAL A 30 4.72 -9.39 -8.34
CA VAL A 30 3.67 -8.38 -8.50
C VAL A 30 3.77 -7.25 -7.45
N LEU A 31 4.19 -7.55 -6.23
CA LEU A 31 4.42 -6.52 -5.22
C LEU A 31 5.69 -5.69 -5.52
N ALA A 32 6.70 -6.31 -6.15
CA ALA A 32 7.95 -5.64 -6.51
C ALA A 32 7.79 -4.63 -7.67
N ASP A 33 6.92 -4.93 -8.64
CA ASP A 33 6.61 -4.03 -9.76
C ASP A 33 5.36 -3.16 -9.53
N CYS A 34 4.75 -3.24 -8.34
CA CYS A 34 3.50 -2.55 -7.99
C CYS A 34 2.33 -2.82 -8.95
N GLY A 35 2.30 -3.99 -9.58
CA GLY A 35 1.25 -4.40 -10.51
C GLY A 35 1.39 -3.84 -11.92
N ASP A 36 2.56 -3.32 -12.30
CA ASP A 36 2.80 -2.75 -13.63
C ASP A 36 2.55 -3.77 -14.76
N ALA A 37 3.02 -5.01 -14.60
CA ALA A 37 2.76 -6.08 -15.57
C ALA A 37 1.26 -6.39 -15.72
N LEU A 38 0.51 -6.40 -14.62
CA LEU A 38 -0.95 -6.61 -14.62
C LEU A 38 -1.68 -5.47 -15.33
N TYR A 39 -1.30 -4.23 -15.02
CA TYR A 39 -1.87 -3.04 -15.64
C TYR A 39 -1.62 -3.02 -17.16
N SER A 40 -0.37 -3.27 -17.57
CA SER A 40 0.01 -3.31 -18.99
C SER A 40 -0.77 -4.37 -19.76
N ALA A 41 -0.93 -5.57 -19.21
CA ALA A 41 -1.69 -6.65 -19.84
C ALA A 41 -3.19 -6.30 -19.96
N ALA A 42 -3.79 -5.76 -18.90
CA ALA A 42 -5.19 -5.34 -18.90
C ALA A 42 -5.44 -4.18 -19.90
N ALA A 43 -4.55 -3.19 -19.94
CA ALA A 43 -4.64 -2.04 -20.84
C ALA A 43 -4.55 -2.43 -22.32
N GLN A 44 -3.80 -3.49 -22.66
CA GLN A 44 -3.75 -4.02 -24.04
C GLN A 44 -5.08 -4.63 -24.50
N GLY A 45 -5.97 -5.02 -23.59
CA GLY A 45 -7.34 -5.45 -23.91
C GLY A 45 -7.46 -6.70 -24.80
N LYS A 46 -6.40 -7.50 -24.94
CA LYS A 46 -6.39 -8.70 -25.80
C LYS A 46 -7.30 -9.79 -25.20
N PRO A 47 -8.05 -10.53 -26.03
CA PRO A 47 -8.74 -11.73 -25.55
C PRO A 47 -7.75 -12.68 -24.85
N GLY A 48 -8.11 -13.19 -23.68
CA GLY A 48 -7.24 -14.07 -22.88
C GLY A 48 -6.06 -13.36 -22.20
N TRP A 49 -6.05 -12.03 -22.08
CA TRP A 49 -4.96 -11.27 -21.44
C TRP A 49 -4.63 -11.73 -20.01
N ALA A 50 -5.60 -12.30 -19.29
CA ALA A 50 -5.44 -12.76 -17.92
C ALA A 50 -4.88 -14.19 -17.80
N GLU A 51 -4.90 -14.98 -18.89
CA GLU A 51 -4.45 -16.38 -18.88
C GLU A 51 -2.99 -16.55 -18.42
N PRO A 52 -2.02 -15.69 -18.83
CA PRO A 52 -0.65 -15.78 -18.34
C PRO A 52 -0.49 -15.61 -16.82
N PHE A 53 -1.52 -15.08 -16.15
CA PHE A 53 -1.53 -14.82 -14.72
C PHE A 53 -2.43 -15.80 -13.95
N GLY A 54 -2.91 -16.87 -14.58
CA GLY A 54 -3.85 -17.83 -13.96
C GLY A 54 -5.33 -17.44 -14.09
N GLY A 55 -5.65 -16.54 -15.02
CA GLY A 55 -7.00 -16.13 -15.35
C GLY A 55 -7.54 -14.94 -14.54
N PRO A 56 -8.77 -14.47 -14.85
CA PRO A 56 -9.29 -13.20 -14.32
C PRO A 56 -9.37 -13.14 -12.79
N LEU A 57 -9.72 -14.24 -12.14
CA LEU A 57 -9.79 -14.30 -10.67
C LEU A 57 -8.39 -14.20 -10.03
N ALA A 58 -7.38 -14.85 -10.62
CA ALA A 58 -6.01 -14.77 -10.13
C ALA A 58 -5.48 -13.33 -10.24
N VAL A 59 -5.74 -12.65 -11.37
CA VAL A 59 -5.42 -11.22 -11.53
C VAL A 59 -6.12 -10.38 -10.46
N ALA A 60 -7.41 -10.61 -10.20
CA ALA A 60 -8.14 -9.86 -9.18
C ALA A 60 -7.56 -10.04 -7.77
N LEU A 61 -7.13 -11.26 -7.43
CA LEU A 61 -6.44 -11.55 -6.16
C LEU A 61 -5.09 -10.83 -6.08
N LEU A 62 -4.28 -10.90 -7.12
CA LEU A 62 -2.98 -10.22 -7.19
C LEU A 62 -3.11 -8.70 -7.09
N ALA A 63 -4.05 -8.10 -7.84
CA ALA A 63 -4.34 -6.67 -7.78
C ALA A 63 -4.85 -6.22 -6.39
N ALA A 64 -5.55 -7.10 -5.67
CA ALA A 64 -5.97 -6.84 -4.30
C ALA A 64 -4.77 -6.75 -3.34
N GLU A 65 -3.72 -7.57 -3.53
CA GLU A 65 -2.48 -7.46 -2.74
C GLU A 65 -1.72 -6.17 -3.05
N VAL A 66 -1.65 -5.75 -4.32
CA VAL A 66 -1.08 -4.45 -4.70
C VAL A 66 -1.81 -3.31 -3.99
N SER A 67 -3.15 -3.33 -4.02
CA SER A 67 -3.98 -2.31 -3.36
C SER A 67 -3.77 -2.29 -1.84
N LEU A 68 -3.66 -3.46 -1.23
CA LEU A 68 -3.38 -3.60 0.19
C LEU A 68 -1.99 -3.05 0.54
N PHE A 69 -0.99 -3.41 -0.26
CA PHE A 69 0.37 -2.92 -0.09
C PHE A 69 0.45 -1.39 -0.23
N ALA A 70 -0.19 -0.82 -1.25
CA ALA A 70 -0.30 0.63 -1.43
C ALA A 70 -0.97 1.33 -0.23
N ALA A 71 -2.03 0.73 0.33
CA ALA A 71 -2.67 1.25 1.54
C ALA A 71 -1.71 1.26 2.74
N HIS A 72 -0.88 0.23 2.88
CA HIS A 72 0.14 0.17 3.92
C HIS A 72 1.25 1.22 3.74
N LEU A 73 1.73 1.40 2.51
CA LEU A 73 2.69 2.46 2.17
C LEU A 73 2.12 3.85 2.46
N ASN A 74 0.87 4.11 2.06
CA ASN A 74 0.20 5.38 2.32
C ASN A 74 0.02 5.63 3.83
N SER A 75 -0.36 4.61 4.60
CA SER A 75 -0.45 4.72 6.07
C SER A 75 0.89 5.08 6.69
N ARG A 76 1.98 4.45 6.23
CA ARG A 76 3.34 4.73 6.71
C ARG A 76 3.76 6.16 6.36
N ALA A 77 3.57 6.58 5.10
CA ALA A 77 3.90 7.93 4.65
C ALA A 77 3.10 9.00 5.42
N SER A 78 1.81 8.74 5.68
CA SER A 78 0.96 9.62 6.49
C SER A 78 1.47 9.77 7.92
N GLY A 79 1.92 8.68 8.55
CA GLY A 79 2.51 8.72 9.89
C GLY A 79 3.82 9.52 9.93
N VAL A 80 4.71 9.34 8.95
CA VAL A 80 5.94 10.14 8.82
C VAL A 80 5.61 11.61 8.62
N ARG A 81 4.66 11.92 7.73
CA ARG A 81 4.19 13.29 7.49
C ARG A 81 3.62 13.91 8.77
N SER A 82 2.85 13.16 9.53
CA SER A 82 2.30 13.62 10.81
C SER A 82 3.38 14.03 11.81
N ALA A 83 4.38 13.16 12.01
CA ALA A 83 5.50 13.43 12.91
C ALA A 83 6.32 14.64 12.48
N ALA A 84 6.62 14.76 11.18
CA ALA A 84 7.35 15.91 10.64
C ALA A 84 6.57 17.22 10.80
N VAL A 85 5.25 17.22 10.54
CA VAL A 85 4.42 18.42 10.71
C VAL A 85 4.29 18.82 12.18
N ALA A 86 4.24 17.86 13.11
CA ALA A 86 4.26 18.16 14.54
C ALA A 86 5.55 18.92 14.92
N GLN A 87 6.72 18.45 14.49
CA GLN A 87 8.00 19.14 14.72
C GLN A 87 8.05 20.52 14.06
N LEU A 88 7.54 20.66 12.83
CA LEU A 88 7.50 21.95 12.15
C LEU A 88 6.64 22.99 12.88
N LEU A 89 5.60 22.56 13.60
CA LEU A 89 4.77 23.47 14.41
C LEU A 89 5.46 23.95 15.70
N ASP A 90 6.55 23.30 16.12
CA ASP A 90 7.39 23.76 17.23
C ASP A 90 8.32 24.90 16.78
N GLU A 91 8.71 24.93 15.50
CA GLU A 91 9.66 25.90 14.93
C GLU A 91 8.99 27.04 14.14
N TYR A 92 7.86 26.77 13.50
CA TYR A 92 7.20 27.68 12.57
C TYR A 92 5.72 27.88 12.88
N SER A 93 5.17 29.01 12.44
CA SER A 93 3.73 29.24 12.53
C SER A 93 2.95 28.26 11.64
N ALA A 94 1.75 27.88 12.06
CA ALA A 94 0.87 27.02 11.27
C ALA A 94 0.50 27.61 9.89
N VAL A 95 0.55 28.94 9.72
CA VAL A 95 0.32 29.59 8.42
C VAL A 95 1.51 29.37 7.49
N THR A 96 2.73 29.52 8.01
CA THR A 96 3.96 29.22 7.27
C THR A 96 3.98 27.77 6.80
N VAL A 97 3.74 26.83 7.72
CA VAL A 97 3.70 25.39 7.40
C VAL A 97 2.58 25.07 6.39
N ALA A 98 1.41 25.69 6.53
CA ALA A 98 0.30 25.53 5.58
C ALA A 98 0.66 25.96 4.16
N SER A 99 1.34 27.10 4.03
CA SER A 99 1.80 27.65 2.75
C SER A 99 2.79 26.70 2.07
N GLU A 100 3.81 26.24 2.80
CA GLU A 100 4.83 25.32 2.26
C GLU A 100 4.22 23.96 1.86
N LEU A 101 3.24 23.46 2.61
CA LEU A 101 2.59 22.18 2.33
C LEU A 101 1.45 22.28 1.31
N GLY A 102 1.06 23.49 0.88
CA GLY A 102 -0.07 23.70 -0.02
C GLY A 102 -1.41 23.23 0.55
N VAL A 103 -1.63 23.37 1.86
CA VAL A 103 -2.86 22.95 2.54
C VAL A 103 -3.46 24.08 3.38
N ALA A 104 -4.73 23.95 3.76
CA ALA A 104 -5.35 24.88 4.70
C ALA A 104 -4.70 24.80 6.10
N ARG A 105 -4.65 25.92 6.83
CA ARG A 105 -4.13 25.99 8.21
C ARG A 105 -4.75 24.94 9.14
N GLN A 106 -6.06 24.75 9.09
CA GLN A 106 -6.74 23.73 9.90
C GLN A 106 -6.20 22.32 9.60
N LYS A 107 -5.88 22.05 8.33
CA LYS A 107 -5.37 20.75 7.91
C LYS A 107 -4.00 20.44 8.50
N VAL A 108 -3.17 21.46 8.75
CA VAL A 108 -1.87 21.30 9.40
C VAL A 108 -2.03 20.68 10.80
N TYR A 109 -2.95 21.20 11.62
CA TYR A 109 -3.21 20.63 12.95
C TYR A 109 -3.82 19.23 12.89
N GLU A 110 -4.70 18.95 11.93
CA GLU A 110 -5.23 17.60 11.72
C GLU A 110 -4.11 16.60 11.38
N ILE A 111 -3.18 17.01 10.51
CA ILE A 111 -2.02 16.19 10.14
C ILE A 111 -1.14 15.95 11.38
N ALA A 112 -0.77 17.00 12.12
CA ALA A 112 0.06 16.86 13.32
C ALA A 112 -0.56 15.94 14.38
N ARG A 113 -1.89 16.00 14.54
CA ARG A 113 -2.62 15.21 15.54
C ARG A 113 -2.75 13.73 15.18
N ALA A 114 -2.61 13.37 13.90
CA ALA A 114 -2.79 11.99 13.45
C ALA A 114 -1.80 10.99 14.10
N GLY A 115 -0.60 11.49 14.42
CA GLY A 115 0.51 10.78 15.06
C GLY A 115 1.19 9.74 14.16
N LEU A 116 2.32 9.25 14.64
CA LEU A 116 2.95 8.05 14.10
C LEU A 116 2.18 6.82 14.61
N ARG A 117 1.31 6.25 13.78
CA ARG A 117 0.64 4.98 14.08
C ARG A 117 1.54 3.82 13.66
N PRO A 118 1.49 2.66 14.35
CA PRO A 118 2.29 1.50 14.00
C PRO A 118 2.18 1.21 12.49
N PRO A 119 3.31 1.07 11.79
CA PRO A 119 3.26 0.66 10.40
C PRO A 119 2.86 -0.81 10.38
N TYR A 120 1.88 -1.15 9.56
CA TYR A 120 1.44 -2.54 9.39
C TYR A 120 2.44 -3.39 8.58
N ILE A 121 3.46 -2.74 8.00
CA ILE A 121 4.64 -3.36 7.39
C ILE A 121 5.89 -2.65 7.93
N GLU A 122 6.86 -3.39 8.46
CA GLU A 122 8.07 -2.79 9.01
C GLU A 122 9.02 -2.27 7.92
N GLN A 123 9.14 -3.02 6.83
CA GLN A 123 10.01 -2.72 5.70
C GLN A 123 9.32 -3.02 4.36
N VAL A 124 9.81 -2.39 3.29
CA VAL A 124 9.34 -2.68 1.93
C VAL A 124 10.05 -3.92 1.36
N PRO A 125 9.40 -4.70 0.49
CA PRO A 125 9.94 -5.98 0.00
C PRO A 125 11.28 -5.88 -0.74
N TRP A 126 11.59 -4.73 -1.34
CA TRP A 126 12.84 -4.51 -2.09
C TRP A 126 13.96 -3.87 -1.25
N ARG A 127 13.75 -3.68 0.05
CA ARG A 127 14.84 -3.24 0.93
C ARG A 127 15.74 -4.45 1.20
N ALA A 128 16.89 -4.50 0.53
CA ALA A 128 17.93 -5.46 0.88
C ALA A 128 18.30 -5.26 2.36
N SER A 129 18.29 -6.36 3.13
CA SER A 129 18.82 -6.37 4.50
C SER A 129 20.33 -6.18 4.49
#